data_AF-A0A9E7F0I4-F1
#
_entry.id   AF-A0A9E7F0I4-F1
#
_cell.length_a   1.000
_cell.length_b   1.000
_cell.length_c   1.000
_cell.angle_alpha   90.00
_cell.angle_beta   90.00
_cell.angle_gamma   90.00
#
_symmetry.space_group_name_H-M   'P 1'
#
loop_
_entity.id
_entity.type
_entity.pdbx_description
1 polymer ?
#
loop_
_entity_poly.entity_id
_entity_poly.type
_entity_poly.pdbx_seq_one_letter_code
_entity_poly.pdbx_strand_id
1 'polypeptide(L)'
;MGLRGAENTSIDITFPLPSNCPKSCGNISFEYPLGIGSGCFRPGFNLTCINQTTDPPSQRLLLGDGTVEVIDIDMDNGNVYVKTPIVTMEVDEEYISDTLIDLRNFPFSFNLMANFKAGYSESLTFNEIYVVGCSAIVDLVDLATNNTIDSCTTTCRPNSSRFNMYDWNTANSTFLGIQLTRLNHTQHHLLNSSIIKGFIYSWNNFMDIKGIQNETETQMTVASLAWYITDHTTCKEANKNKTTYAC
;
A
#
# COMPACT_ATOMS: atom_id res chain seq x y z
N MET A 1 0.26 23.05 -46.29
CA MET A 1 -1.05 23.04 -45.58
C MET A 1 -0.99 21.85 -44.62
N GLY A 2 -0.56 21.96 -43.37
CA GLY A 2 -0.90 22.96 -42.36
C GLY A 2 -1.88 22.32 -41.38
N LEU A 3 -1.40 21.48 -40.45
CA LEU A 3 -2.13 21.13 -39.23
C LEU A 3 -1.16 21.20 -38.06
N ARG A 4 -1.44 22.19 -37.22
CA ARG A 4 -0.71 22.56 -36.02
C ARG A 4 -0.78 21.41 -35.02
N GLY A 5 0.34 21.13 -34.36
CA GLY A 5 0.36 20.30 -33.16
C GLY A 5 -0.59 20.90 -32.12
N ALA A 6 -1.53 20.09 -31.65
CA ALA A 6 -2.20 20.36 -30.40
C ALA A 6 -1.18 20.14 -29.29
N GLU A 7 -0.77 21.22 -28.65
CA GLU A 7 -0.01 21.19 -27.41
C GLU A 7 -0.76 20.30 -26.42
N ASN A 8 -0.09 19.22 -26.02
CA ASN A 8 -0.49 18.39 -24.89
C ASN A 8 -0.31 19.23 -23.63
N THR A 9 -1.29 20.09 -23.36
CA THR A 9 -1.39 20.79 -22.09
C THR A 9 -1.81 19.75 -21.08
N SER A 10 -0.84 19.15 -20.38
CA SER A 10 -1.08 18.59 -19.06
C SER A 10 -1.65 19.74 -18.23
N ILE A 11 -2.97 19.77 -18.10
CA ILE A 11 -3.59 20.64 -17.12
C ILE A 11 -3.12 20.02 -15.79
N ASP A 12 -2.15 20.68 -15.18
CA ASP A 12 -1.79 20.49 -13.79
C ASP A 12 -3.04 20.86 -12.98
N ILE A 13 -3.95 19.90 -12.79
CA ILE A 13 -5.17 20.11 -12.02
C ILE A 13 -4.79 19.96 -10.56
N THR A 14 -4.06 20.93 -10.04
CA THR A 14 -3.83 21.06 -8.61
C THR A 14 -5.14 21.48 -7.93
N PHE A 15 -5.49 20.80 -6.83
CA PHE A 15 -6.63 21.15 -6.00
C PHE A 15 -6.10 21.83 -4.74
N PRO A 16 -5.85 23.16 -4.80
CA PRO A 16 -5.11 23.83 -3.76
C PRO A 16 -5.87 23.75 -2.44
N LEU A 17 -5.17 23.29 -1.42
CA LEU A 17 -5.62 23.41 -0.05
C LEU A 17 -5.89 24.87 0.31
N PRO A 18 -6.87 25.15 1.19
CA PRO A 18 -7.09 26.48 1.73
C PRO A 18 -5.78 27.06 2.28
N SER A 19 -5.59 28.39 2.17
CA SER A 19 -4.32 29.05 2.50
C SER A 19 -3.89 28.90 3.96
N ASN A 20 -4.83 28.61 4.87
CA ASN A 20 -4.60 28.36 6.28
C ASN A 20 -4.27 26.90 6.61
N CYS A 21 -4.25 26.02 5.62
CA CYS A 21 -3.99 24.60 5.81
C CYS A 21 -2.50 24.27 5.60
N PRO A 22 -1.91 23.38 6.42
CA PRO A 22 -0.61 22.81 6.13
C PRO A 22 -0.62 22.11 4.77
N LYS A 23 0.44 22.31 3.98
CA LYS A 23 0.59 21.73 2.63
C LYS A 23 1.60 20.59 2.56
N SER A 24 2.33 20.37 3.66
CA SER A 24 3.34 19.33 3.77
C SER A 24 3.55 18.91 5.21
N CYS A 25 4.17 17.74 5.38
CA CYS A 25 4.70 17.23 6.63
C CYS A 25 6.09 16.65 6.35
N GLY A 26 7.13 17.26 6.89
CA GLY A 26 8.51 16.98 6.50
C GLY A 26 8.71 17.23 5.00
N ASN A 27 9.16 16.21 4.29
CA ASN A 27 9.42 16.26 2.85
C ASN A 27 8.24 15.83 1.99
N ILE A 28 7.11 15.43 2.60
CA ILE A 28 5.95 14.94 1.86
C ILE A 28 4.95 16.08 1.71
N SER A 29 4.69 16.48 0.47
CA SER A 29 3.63 17.43 0.11
C SER A 29 2.32 16.71 -0.23
N PHE A 30 1.20 17.38 -0.02
CA PHE A 30 -0.12 16.84 -0.35
C PHE A 30 -1.09 17.98 -0.66
N GLU A 31 -2.15 17.65 -1.40
CA GLU A 31 -3.21 18.58 -1.76
C GLU A 31 -4.58 18.02 -1.44
N TYR A 32 -5.63 18.81 -1.67
CA TYR A 32 -7.00 18.33 -1.48
C TYR A 32 -7.26 17.13 -2.42
N PRO A 33 -7.88 16.03 -1.95
CA PRO A 33 -8.72 15.89 -0.76
C PRO A 33 -7.98 15.64 0.57
N LEU A 34 -6.68 15.38 0.53
CA LEU A 34 -5.85 15.10 1.70
C LEU A 34 -5.54 16.39 2.47
N GLY A 35 -5.50 16.31 3.79
CA GLY A 35 -5.12 17.48 4.58
C GLY A 35 -5.05 17.26 6.08
N ILE A 36 -4.40 18.22 6.75
CA ILE A 36 -4.19 18.21 8.20
C ILE A 36 -5.04 19.29 8.86
N GLY A 37 -5.84 18.91 9.84
CA GLY A 37 -6.62 19.83 10.64
C GLY A 37 -8.04 20.09 10.12
N SER A 38 -8.88 20.64 11.00
CA SER A 38 -10.30 20.83 10.73
C SER A 38 -10.55 21.72 9.52
N GLY A 39 -11.34 21.23 8.56
CA GLY A 39 -11.70 21.97 7.35
C GLY A 39 -10.64 21.94 6.23
N CYS A 40 -9.52 21.22 6.43
CA CYS A 40 -8.45 21.11 5.45
C CYS A 40 -8.51 19.83 4.61
N PHE A 41 -9.40 18.91 4.93
CA PHE A 41 -9.50 17.63 4.24
C PHE A 41 -10.96 17.31 3.91
N ARG A 42 -11.14 16.41 2.94
CA ARG A 42 -12.43 15.77 2.70
C ARG A 42 -12.65 14.63 3.71
N PRO A 43 -13.88 14.40 4.21
CA PRO A 43 -14.13 13.29 5.16
C PRO A 43 -13.47 11.96 4.71
N GLY A 44 -12.69 11.36 5.61
CA GLY A 44 -11.91 10.13 5.33
C GLY A 44 -10.47 10.37 4.83
N PHE A 45 -10.13 11.59 4.40
CA PHE A 45 -8.80 11.95 3.88
C PHE A 45 -7.95 12.75 4.88
N ASN A 46 -8.26 12.66 6.17
CA ASN A 46 -7.49 13.35 7.18
C ASN A 46 -6.08 12.76 7.31
N LEU A 47 -5.10 13.62 7.53
CA LEU A 47 -3.71 13.27 7.76
C LEU A 47 -3.27 13.77 9.14
N THR A 48 -2.31 13.06 9.73
CA THR A 48 -1.68 13.43 11.01
C THR A 48 -0.17 13.57 10.81
N CYS A 49 0.40 14.72 11.16
CA CYS A 49 1.83 14.95 11.13
C CYS A 49 2.39 14.94 12.56
N ILE A 50 3.31 14.01 12.83
CA ILE A 50 3.96 13.86 14.14
C ILE A 50 5.40 14.34 14.05
N ASN A 51 5.80 15.23 14.96
CA ASN A 51 7.19 15.60 15.14
C ASN A 51 7.90 14.52 15.96
N GLN A 52 9.01 14.02 15.45
CA GLN A 52 9.87 13.10 16.18
C GLN A 52 11.04 13.86 16.81
N THR A 53 11.28 13.57 18.07
CA THR A 53 12.48 14.00 18.80
C THR A 53 13.67 13.10 18.39
N THR A 54 14.12 13.25 17.15
CA THR A 54 15.35 12.66 16.61
C THR A 54 16.43 13.73 16.45
N ASP A 55 17.69 13.33 16.28
CA ASP A 55 18.79 14.23 15.91
C ASP A 55 19.36 13.79 14.54
N PRO A 56 19.07 14.50 13.44
CA PRO A 56 18.27 15.73 13.35
C PRO A 56 16.76 15.49 13.53
N PRO A 57 15.96 16.52 13.90
CA PRO A 57 14.51 16.40 14.02
C PRO A 57 13.87 15.96 12.70
N SER A 58 12.91 15.06 12.78
CA SER A 58 12.18 14.55 11.62
C SER A 58 10.68 14.58 11.86
N GLN A 59 9.91 14.49 10.78
CA GLN A 59 8.45 14.47 10.84
C GLN A 59 7.94 13.20 10.15
N ARG A 60 6.90 12.59 10.72
CA ARG A 60 6.21 11.44 10.14
C ARG A 60 4.79 11.81 9.78
N LEU A 61 4.39 11.47 8.56
CA LEU A 61 3.03 11.61 8.09
C LEU A 61 2.29 10.29 8.30
N LEU A 62 1.07 10.36 8.82
CA LEU A 62 0.21 9.20 9.07
C LEU A 62 -1.15 9.44 8.42
N LEU A 63 -1.76 8.36 7.92
CA LEU A 63 -3.15 8.38 7.51
C LEU A 63 -4.06 8.47 8.73
N GLY A 64 -5.13 9.26 8.62
CA GLY A 64 -6.35 9.00 9.33
C GLY A 64 -6.23 8.95 10.85
N ASP A 65 -6.35 7.72 11.35
CA ASP A 65 -6.32 7.33 12.77
C ASP A 65 -4.91 7.28 13.38
N GLY A 66 -3.87 7.54 12.57
CA GLY A 66 -2.48 7.55 13.01
C GLY A 66 -1.80 6.18 13.03
N THR A 67 -2.43 5.14 12.49
CA THR A 67 -1.85 3.77 12.53
C THR A 67 -0.94 3.47 11.34
N VAL A 68 -1.23 4.06 10.18
CA VAL A 68 -0.52 3.80 8.92
C VAL A 68 0.38 4.97 8.58
N GLU A 69 1.68 4.72 8.46
CA GLU A 69 2.65 5.75 8.07
C GLU A 69 2.75 5.90 6.56
N VAL A 70 2.71 7.15 6.11
CA VAL A 70 2.86 7.54 4.70
C VAL A 70 4.34 7.83 4.43
N ILE A 71 4.83 7.28 3.33
CA ILE A 71 6.18 7.49 2.80
C ILE A 71 6.18 8.56 1.73
N ASP A 72 5.18 8.51 0.83
CA ASP A 72 5.07 9.43 -0.28
C ASP A 72 3.63 9.47 -0.81
N ILE A 73 3.30 10.53 -1.54
CA ILE A 73 1.97 10.78 -2.12
C ILE A 73 2.14 11.23 -3.57
N ASP A 74 1.57 10.45 -4.47
CA ASP A 74 1.49 10.76 -5.89
C ASP A 74 0.09 11.30 -6.20
N MET A 75 -0.01 12.62 -6.20
CA MET A 75 -1.25 13.35 -6.45
C MET A 75 -1.78 13.17 -7.87
N ASP A 76 -0.89 12.96 -8.85
CA ASP A 76 -1.26 12.86 -10.26
C ASP A 76 -1.96 11.53 -10.55
N ASN A 77 -1.47 10.44 -9.95
CA ASN A 77 -2.01 9.09 -10.15
C ASN A 77 -3.01 8.66 -9.07
N GLY A 78 -3.19 9.45 -8.01
CA GLY A 78 -4.13 9.15 -6.95
C GLY A 78 -3.61 8.11 -5.94
N ASN A 79 -2.29 8.04 -5.77
CA ASN A 79 -1.62 6.97 -5.05
C ASN A 79 -0.95 7.46 -3.75
N VAL A 80 -0.98 6.62 -2.71
CA VAL A 80 -0.31 6.82 -1.43
C VAL A 80 0.60 5.63 -1.18
N TYR A 81 1.86 5.89 -0.87
CA TYR A 81 2.82 4.88 -0.48
C TYR A 81 2.90 4.81 1.04
N VAL A 82 2.68 3.63 1.62
CA VAL A 82 2.56 3.45 3.07
C VAL A 82 3.48 2.35 3.60
N LYS A 83 3.91 2.49 4.86
CA LYS A 83 4.61 1.41 5.56
C LYS A 83 3.63 0.33 6.01
N THR A 84 4.01 -0.92 5.79
CA THR A 84 3.33 -2.14 6.21
C THR A 84 4.32 -3.04 6.97
N PRO A 85 3.87 -3.88 7.92
CA PRO A 85 4.75 -4.68 8.75
C PRO A 85 5.35 -5.86 7.97
N ILE A 86 6.51 -6.34 8.42
CA ILE A 86 7.04 -7.65 8.05
C ILE A 86 6.57 -8.66 9.09
N VAL A 87 5.77 -9.63 8.65
CA VAL A 87 5.24 -10.69 9.50
C VAL A 87 6.25 -11.83 9.56
N THR A 88 6.71 -12.18 10.75
CA THR A 88 7.81 -13.14 10.96
C THR A 88 7.33 -14.33 11.79
N MET A 89 7.43 -15.52 11.22
CA MET A 89 7.18 -16.80 11.88
C MET A 89 8.50 -17.46 12.24
N GLU A 90 8.70 -17.68 13.53
CA GLU A 90 9.89 -18.30 14.08
C GLU A 90 9.96 -19.80 13.78
N VAL A 91 11.14 -20.38 13.99
CA VAL A 91 11.47 -21.77 13.62
C VAL A 91 10.52 -22.79 14.25
N ASP A 92 10.10 -22.56 15.49
CA ASP A 92 9.27 -23.47 16.28
C ASP A 92 7.76 -23.18 16.17
N GLU A 93 7.38 -22.14 15.43
CA GLU A 93 5.99 -21.76 15.21
C GLU A 93 5.39 -22.56 14.05
N GLU A 94 4.18 -23.08 14.26
CA GLU A 94 3.44 -23.84 13.26
C GLU A 94 2.48 -22.95 12.46
N TYR A 95 1.97 -21.88 13.06
CA TYR A 95 1.00 -20.98 12.45
C TYR A 95 1.09 -19.58 13.07
N ILE A 96 1.09 -18.55 12.23
CA ILE A 96 0.86 -17.17 12.66
C ILE A 96 -0.15 -16.48 11.75
N SER A 97 -0.86 -15.50 12.31
CA SER A 97 -1.83 -14.69 11.60
C SER A 97 -1.73 -13.27 12.09
N ASP A 98 -1.33 -12.36 11.21
CA ASP A 98 -1.15 -10.96 11.55
C ASP A 98 -1.90 -10.04 10.60
N THR A 99 -2.29 -8.89 11.14
CA THR A 99 -2.84 -7.79 10.35
C THR A 99 -1.72 -7.06 9.65
N LEU A 100 -1.82 -6.91 8.33
CA LEU A 100 -0.93 -6.06 7.57
C LEU A 100 -1.38 -4.61 7.66
N ILE A 101 -2.68 -4.36 7.53
CA ILE A 101 -3.25 -3.01 7.51
C ILE A 101 -4.79 -3.02 7.60
N ASP A 102 -5.36 -2.01 8.24
CA ASP A 102 -6.82 -1.78 8.30
C ASP A 102 -7.17 -0.41 7.69
N LEU A 103 -7.91 -0.44 6.58
CA LEU A 103 -8.38 0.70 5.81
C LEU A 103 -9.90 0.81 5.78
N ARG A 104 -10.65 0.04 6.59
CA ARG A 104 -12.12 -0.03 6.49
C ARG A 104 -12.84 1.32 6.67
N ASN A 105 -12.20 2.25 7.38
CA ASN A 105 -12.73 3.58 7.63
C ASN A 105 -12.17 4.65 6.70
N PHE A 106 -11.37 4.25 5.71
CA PHE A 106 -10.65 5.17 4.84
C PHE A 106 -10.94 4.91 3.36
N PRO A 107 -10.97 5.96 2.53
CA PRO A 107 -11.22 5.87 1.10
C PRO A 107 -9.95 5.46 0.33
N PHE A 108 -9.25 4.44 0.81
CA PHE A 108 -8.04 3.88 0.19
C PHE A 108 -8.22 2.39 -0.07
N SER A 109 -7.58 1.87 -1.12
CA SER A 109 -7.57 0.44 -1.42
C SER A 109 -6.27 0.01 -2.12
N PHE A 110 -5.93 -1.27 -1.96
CA PHE A 110 -4.75 -1.91 -2.54
C PHE A 110 -4.83 -2.19 -4.03
N ASN A 111 -6.05 -2.29 -4.56
CA ASN A 111 -6.30 -2.51 -5.97
C ASN A 111 -7.60 -1.82 -6.32
N LEU A 112 -7.47 -0.72 -7.06
CA LEU A 112 -8.58 -0.04 -7.71
C LEU A 112 -8.36 -0.12 -9.20
N MET A 113 -9.33 -0.68 -9.91
CA MET A 113 -9.31 -0.71 -11.37
C MET A 113 -9.83 0.64 -11.89
N ALA A 114 -8.99 1.37 -12.61
CA ALA A 114 -9.44 2.54 -13.34
C ALA A 114 -10.04 2.10 -14.68
N ASN A 115 -11.29 2.50 -14.93
CA ASN A 115 -11.91 2.33 -16.24
C ASN A 115 -11.42 3.45 -17.18
N PHE A 116 -10.43 3.16 -18.01
CA PHE A 116 -9.95 4.14 -18.99
C PHE A 116 -10.93 4.30 -20.15
N LYS A 117 -11.00 5.52 -20.71
CA LYS A 117 -11.88 5.87 -21.85
C LYS A 117 -11.69 4.99 -23.10
N ALA A 118 -10.62 4.19 -23.15
CA ALA A 118 -10.30 3.29 -24.26
C ALA A 118 -10.77 1.83 -24.07
N GLY A 119 -11.53 1.52 -23.02
CA GLY A 119 -12.07 0.16 -22.81
C GLY A 119 -11.05 -0.84 -22.24
N TYR A 120 -9.90 -0.37 -21.77
CA TYR A 120 -8.95 -1.13 -20.99
C TYR A 120 -9.06 -0.72 -19.52
N SER A 121 -9.03 -1.70 -18.63
CA SER A 121 -8.91 -1.49 -17.19
C SER A 121 -7.46 -1.74 -16.79
N GLU A 122 -6.81 -0.77 -16.18
CA GLU A 122 -5.52 -0.98 -15.52
C GLU A 122 -5.67 -0.77 -14.02
N SER A 123 -4.96 -1.56 -13.24
CA SER A 123 -4.85 -1.34 -11.79
C SER A 123 -4.07 -0.06 -11.53
N LEU A 124 -4.58 0.78 -10.64
CA LEU A 124 -3.93 2.02 -10.22
C LEU A 124 -2.71 1.78 -9.32
N THR A 125 -2.61 0.57 -8.76
CA THR A 125 -1.60 0.15 -7.81
C THR A 125 -1.09 -1.25 -8.15
N PHE A 126 0.20 -1.47 -7.88
CA PHE A 126 0.86 -2.76 -8.11
C PHE A 126 1.51 -3.19 -6.81
N ASN A 127 0.87 -4.14 -6.12
CA ASN A 127 1.33 -4.69 -4.85
C ASN A 127 1.51 -6.19 -4.98
N GLU A 128 2.66 -6.68 -4.52
CA GLU A 128 2.97 -8.09 -4.47
C GLU A 128 3.20 -8.54 -3.04
N ILE A 129 3.03 -9.84 -2.80
CA ILE A 129 3.46 -10.45 -1.55
C ILE A 129 4.78 -11.16 -1.80
N TYR A 130 5.73 -10.87 -0.91
CA TYR A 130 7.01 -11.50 -0.87
C TYR A 130 7.10 -12.40 0.35
N VAL A 131 7.55 -13.64 0.13
CA VAL A 131 7.78 -14.60 1.21
C VAL A 131 9.21 -15.09 1.16
N VAL A 132 9.91 -14.93 2.28
CA VAL A 132 11.25 -15.43 2.54
C VAL A 132 11.15 -16.61 3.50
N GLY A 133 11.85 -17.70 3.22
CA GLY A 133 11.90 -18.87 4.10
C GLY A 133 11.28 -20.10 3.46
N CYS A 134 11.43 -21.23 4.15
CA CYS A 134 11.17 -22.56 3.60
C CYS A 134 9.98 -23.22 4.26
N SER A 135 9.27 -24.03 3.47
CA SER A 135 8.29 -24.99 3.97
C SER A 135 7.09 -24.29 4.61
N ALA A 136 6.48 -23.36 3.87
CA ALA A 136 5.34 -22.59 4.35
C ALA A 136 4.23 -22.54 3.30
N ILE A 137 2.98 -22.56 3.75
CA ILE A 137 1.83 -22.04 3.02
C ILE A 137 1.60 -20.62 3.54
N VAL A 138 1.36 -19.69 2.62
CA VAL A 138 1.12 -18.29 2.92
C VAL A 138 -0.18 -17.89 2.28
N ASP A 139 -1.14 -17.47 3.09
CA ASP A 139 -2.44 -17.00 2.64
C ASP A 139 -2.54 -15.49 2.86
N LEU A 140 -2.89 -14.78 1.79
CA LEU A 140 -3.37 -13.40 1.87
C LEU A 140 -4.86 -13.45 2.13
N VAL A 141 -5.32 -12.77 3.18
CA VAL A 141 -6.71 -12.85 3.63
C VAL A 141 -7.28 -11.45 3.75
N ASP A 142 -8.50 -11.28 3.22
CA ASP A 142 -9.33 -10.15 3.59
C ASP A 142 -9.96 -10.44 4.95
N LEU A 143 -9.46 -9.80 6.00
CA LEU A 143 -9.92 -9.98 7.37
C LEU A 143 -11.33 -9.43 7.59
N ALA A 144 -11.86 -8.58 6.70
CA ALA A 144 -13.24 -8.12 6.79
C ALA A 144 -14.24 -9.20 6.37
N THR A 145 -13.91 -9.97 5.33
CA THR A 145 -14.78 -11.03 4.79
C THR A 145 -14.36 -12.44 5.21
N ASN A 146 -13.18 -12.57 5.82
CA ASN A 146 -12.50 -13.84 6.14
C ASN A 146 -12.32 -14.74 4.91
N ASN A 147 -12.14 -14.14 3.73
CA ASN A 147 -11.88 -14.85 2.49
C ASN A 147 -10.39 -14.82 2.17
N THR A 148 -9.84 -15.97 1.79
CA THR A 148 -8.50 -16.04 1.20
C THR A 148 -8.54 -15.38 -0.17
N ILE A 149 -7.78 -14.31 -0.31
CA ILE A 149 -7.56 -13.56 -1.54
C ILE A 149 -6.65 -14.38 -2.46
N ASP A 150 -5.54 -14.86 -1.90
CA ASP A 150 -4.57 -15.67 -2.61
C ASP A 150 -3.76 -16.56 -1.67
N SER A 151 -3.10 -17.58 -2.21
CA SER A 151 -2.29 -18.53 -1.46
C SER A 151 -1.03 -18.92 -2.24
N CYS A 152 0.12 -18.91 -1.58
CA CYS A 152 1.36 -19.42 -2.15
C CYS A 152 2.06 -20.43 -1.24
N THR A 153 2.95 -21.24 -1.81
CA THR A 153 3.69 -22.27 -1.06
C THR A 153 5.17 -22.15 -1.31
N THR A 154 5.97 -21.98 -0.26
CA THR A 154 7.43 -21.96 -0.34
C THR A 154 8.03 -23.34 -0.05
N THR A 155 8.93 -23.79 -0.93
CA THR A 155 9.71 -25.01 -0.73
C THR A 155 11.17 -24.74 -1.10
N CYS A 156 12.10 -25.29 -0.33
CA CYS A 156 13.52 -25.11 -0.56
C CYS A 156 14.18 -26.40 -1.03
N ARG A 157 15.18 -26.27 -1.90
CA ARG A 157 16.09 -27.34 -2.30
C ARG A 157 17.44 -27.13 -1.59
N PRO A 158 18.26 -28.19 -1.40
CA PRO A 158 19.60 -28.03 -0.85
C PRO A 158 20.35 -26.93 -1.62
N ASN A 159 20.93 -25.97 -0.90
CA ASN A 159 21.68 -24.81 -1.43
C ASN A 159 20.87 -23.70 -2.14
N SER A 160 19.57 -23.59 -1.87
CA SER A 160 18.73 -22.51 -2.44
C SER A 160 17.93 -21.81 -1.36
N SER A 161 18.25 -20.54 -1.09
CA SER A 161 17.31 -19.60 -0.46
C SER A 161 16.26 -19.27 -1.50
N ARG A 162 15.07 -19.89 -1.41
CA ARG A 162 13.99 -19.59 -2.34
C ARG A 162 13.09 -18.50 -1.79
N PHE A 163 12.74 -17.60 -2.68
CA PHE A 163 11.75 -16.55 -2.49
C PHE A 163 10.60 -16.85 -3.41
N ASN A 164 9.38 -16.63 -2.91
CA ASN A 164 8.22 -16.58 -3.79
C ASN A 164 7.65 -15.18 -3.77
N MET A 165 7.34 -14.72 -4.97
CA MET A 165 6.72 -13.45 -5.26
C MET A 165 5.43 -13.78 -5.97
N TYR A 166 4.33 -13.19 -5.52
CA TYR A 166 3.05 -13.38 -6.16
C TYR A 166 2.31 -12.06 -6.27
N ASP A 167 1.79 -11.79 -7.47
CA ASP A 167 0.98 -10.64 -7.82
C ASP A 167 -0.49 -11.02 -7.76
N TRP A 168 -1.29 -10.25 -7.03
CA TRP A 168 -2.69 -10.53 -6.80
C TRP A 168 -3.59 -9.47 -7.43
N ASN A 169 -4.46 -9.94 -8.31
CA ASN A 169 -5.46 -9.10 -8.97
C ASN A 169 -6.82 -9.35 -8.35
N THR A 170 -7.03 -8.86 -7.12
CA THR A 170 -8.34 -8.98 -6.46
C THR A 170 -9.01 -7.63 -6.28
N ALA A 171 -10.33 -7.67 -6.10
CA ALA A 171 -11.17 -6.49 -5.95
C ALA A 171 -10.92 -5.77 -4.62
N ASN A 172 -11.29 -4.48 -4.56
CA ASN A 172 -11.25 -3.56 -3.42
C ASN A 172 -11.14 -4.25 -2.05
N SER A 173 -9.92 -4.47 -1.59
CA SER A 173 -9.65 -5.00 -0.26
C SER A 173 -9.23 -3.86 0.65
N THR A 174 -9.84 -3.80 1.84
CA THR A 174 -9.62 -2.71 2.81
C THR A 174 -9.16 -3.22 4.16
N PHE A 175 -9.08 -4.53 4.42
CA PHE A 175 -8.57 -5.05 5.69
C PHE A 175 -7.73 -6.30 5.41
N LEU A 176 -6.43 -6.12 5.25
CA LEU A 176 -5.55 -7.22 4.83
C LEU A 176 -4.82 -7.83 6.03
N GLY A 177 -4.79 -9.16 6.03
CA GLY A 177 -3.95 -9.96 6.90
C GLY A 177 -3.16 -10.99 6.10
N ILE A 178 -2.12 -11.50 6.72
CA ILE A 178 -1.33 -12.61 6.20
C ILE A 178 -1.32 -13.74 7.21
N GLN A 179 -1.53 -14.96 6.73
CA GLN A 179 -1.48 -16.17 7.52
C GLN A 179 -0.32 -17.02 7.01
N LEU A 180 0.60 -17.39 7.89
CA LEU A 180 1.71 -18.27 7.58
C LEU A 180 1.47 -19.60 8.29
N THR A 181 1.51 -20.69 7.54
CA THR A 181 1.36 -22.05 8.06
C THR A 181 2.57 -22.88 7.69
N ARG A 182 3.24 -23.48 8.67
CA ARG A 182 4.41 -24.33 8.42
C ARG A 182 3.96 -25.68 7.82
N LEU A 183 4.62 -26.08 6.73
CA LEU A 183 4.41 -27.38 6.11
C LEU A 183 5.04 -28.49 6.96
N ASN A 184 4.33 -29.60 7.08
CA ASN A 184 4.83 -30.76 7.80
C ASN A 184 6.04 -31.39 7.10
N HIS A 185 7.19 -31.38 7.78
CA HIS A 185 8.48 -31.84 7.28
C HIS A 185 8.50 -33.33 6.92
N THR A 186 7.70 -34.16 7.61
CA THR A 186 7.70 -35.62 7.43
C THR A 186 7.06 -36.08 6.12
N GLN A 187 6.14 -35.29 5.54
CA GLN A 187 5.45 -35.64 4.30
C GLN A 187 6.21 -35.23 3.03
N HIS A 188 7.13 -34.26 3.13
CA HIS A 188 7.72 -33.60 1.96
C HIS A 188 9.26 -33.64 1.88
N HIS A 189 9.93 -34.39 2.77
CA HIS A 189 11.41 -34.50 2.81
C HIS A 189 12.11 -33.13 2.87
N LEU A 190 11.53 -32.17 3.60
CA LEU A 190 11.97 -30.79 3.64
C LEU A 190 13.16 -30.63 4.61
N LEU A 191 14.29 -30.12 4.08
CA LEU A 191 15.47 -29.82 4.88
C LEU A 191 15.25 -28.53 5.69
N ASN A 192 15.43 -28.65 7.01
CA ASN A 192 15.53 -27.61 8.04
C ASN A 192 14.36 -26.61 8.14
N SER A 193 13.85 -26.42 9.36
CA SER A 193 12.95 -25.31 9.67
C SER A 193 13.74 -24.00 9.58
N SER A 194 13.21 -23.04 8.82
CA SER A 194 13.74 -21.67 8.77
C SER A 194 12.74 -20.71 9.38
N ILE A 195 13.23 -19.54 9.78
CA ILE A 195 12.38 -18.36 9.96
C ILE A 195 11.68 -18.09 8.62
N ILE A 196 10.40 -17.74 8.67
CA ILE A 196 9.62 -17.35 7.51
C ILE A 196 9.18 -15.91 7.70
N LYS A 197 9.40 -15.06 6.69
CA LYS A 197 9.00 -13.65 6.69
C LYS A 197 8.06 -13.42 5.51
N GLY A 198 6.89 -12.84 5.76
CA GLY A 198 5.91 -12.47 4.74
C GLY A 198 5.58 -10.98 4.81
N PHE A 199 5.55 -10.30 3.66
CA PHE A 199 5.29 -8.86 3.60
C PHE A 199 4.74 -8.42 2.25
N ILE A 200 4.10 -7.25 2.20
CA ILE A 200 3.62 -6.61 0.97
C ILE A 200 4.69 -5.66 0.45
N TYR A 201 4.81 -5.58 -0.87
CA TYR A 201 5.74 -4.72 -1.57
C TYR A 201 5.09 -4.05 -2.78
N SER A 202 5.32 -2.75 -2.96
CA SER A 202 4.94 -2.04 -4.18
C SER A 202 6.04 -2.08 -5.24
N TRP A 203 5.70 -2.50 -6.46
CA TRP A 203 6.64 -2.59 -7.59
C TRP A 203 7.31 -1.25 -7.95
N ASN A 204 6.61 -0.15 -7.73
CA ASN A 204 7.07 1.20 -8.09
C ASN A 204 8.16 1.73 -7.14
N ASN A 205 8.36 1.10 -5.99
CA ASN A 205 9.31 1.56 -4.98
C ASN A 205 10.47 0.57 -4.88
N PHE A 206 11.58 0.80 -5.60
CA PHE A 206 12.78 -0.03 -5.63
C PHE A 206 13.44 -0.21 -4.24
N MET A 207 12.84 -0.98 -3.32
CA MET A 207 13.49 -1.36 -2.06
C MET A 207 14.62 -2.35 -2.32
N ASP A 208 15.65 -2.30 -1.48
CA ASP A 208 16.75 -3.26 -1.52
C ASP A 208 16.29 -4.58 -0.88
N ILE A 209 15.68 -5.46 -1.68
CA ILE A 209 15.29 -6.82 -1.25
C ILE A 209 16.45 -7.56 -0.57
N LYS A 210 17.72 -7.23 -0.86
CA LYS A 210 18.90 -7.81 -0.20
C LYS A 210 19.12 -7.29 1.22
N GLY A 211 18.65 -6.09 1.54
CA GLY A 211 18.67 -5.49 2.87
C GLY A 211 17.78 -6.25 3.86
N ILE A 212 16.57 -6.63 3.43
CA ILE A 212 15.65 -7.50 4.19
C ILE A 212 16.23 -8.91 4.37
N GLN A 213 16.91 -9.45 3.36
CA GLN A 213 17.56 -10.77 3.40
C GLN A 213 18.69 -10.83 4.43
N ASN A 214 19.45 -9.75 4.56
CA ASN A 214 20.60 -9.67 5.46
C ASN A 214 20.24 -9.19 6.87
N GLU A 215 18.94 -9.04 7.18
CA GLU A 215 18.44 -8.52 8.46
C GLU A 215 18.95 -7.10 8.79
N THR A 216 19.41 -6.39 7.76
CA THR A 216 19.94 -5.03 7.87
C THR A 216 18.86 -3.96 7.73
N GLU A 217 17.73 -4.30 7.13
CA GLU A 217 16.57 -3.41 7.01
C GLU A 217 15.57 -3.59 8.16
N THR A 218 15.02 -2.46 8.59
CA THR A 218 14.01 -2.36 9.64
C THR A 218 12.70 -3.04 9.25
N GLN A 219 11.93 -3.43 10.27
CA GLN A 219 10.73 -4.29 10.27
C GLN A 219 9.53 -3.87 9.39
N MET A 220 9.72 -3.00 8.40
CA MET A 220 8.64 -2.36 7.64
C MET A 220 8.96 -2.34 6.14
N THR A 221 7.91 -2.47 5.33
CA THR A 221 7.96 -2.53 3.86
C THR A 221 6.94 -1.58 3.26
N VAL A 222 7.12 -1.16 2.01
CA VAL A 222 6.24 -0.16 1.39
C VAL A 222 5.20 -0.81 0.49
N ALA A 223 3.93 -0.48 0.73
CA ALA A 223 2.81 -0.81 -0.14
C ALA A 223 2.25 0.46 -0.80
N SER A 224 1.56 0.29 -1.92
CA SER A 224 0.85 1.36 -2.65
C SER A 224 -0.65 1.23 -2.47
N LEU A 225 -1.33 2.33 -2.18
CA LEU A 225 -2.77 2.43 -2.05
C LEU A 225 -3.28 3.46 -3.05
N ALA A 226 -4.37 3.16 -3.75
CA ALA A 226 -5.08 4.17 -4.53
C ALA A 226 -6.22 4.73 -3.68
N TRP A 227 -6.49 6.03 -3.80
CA TRP A 227 -7.67 6.64 -3.20
C TRP A 227 -8.85 6.71 -4.14
N TYR A 228 -10.05 6.81 -3.57
CA TYR A 228 -11.28 6.93 -4.35
C TYR A 228 -12.29 7.85 -3.66
N ILE A 229 -13.12 8.49 -4.46
CA ILE A 229 -14.16 9.39 -3.96
C ILE A 229 -15.48 8.65 -3.82
N THR A 230 -16.10 8.69 -2.63
CA THR A 230 -17.30 7.90 -2.31
C THR A 230 -18.60 8.69 -2.35
N ASP A 231 -18.56 10.01 -2.16
CA ASP A 231 -19.71 10.89 -1.97
C ASP A 231 -20.15 11.61 -3.26
N HIS A 232 -19.48 11.37 -4.38
CA HIS A 232 -19.93 11.80 -5.70
C HIS A 232 -19.98 10.63 -6.68
N THR A 233 -21.03 10.60 -7.49
CA THR A 233 -21.22 9.53 -8.48
C THR A 233 -20.41 9.75 -9.76
N THR A 234 -20.06 11.00 -10.07
CA THR A 234 -19.29 11.37 -11.27
C THR A 234 -18.43 12.61 -11.06
N CYS A 235 -17.32 12.73 -11.79
CA CYS A 235 -16.51 13.96 -11.79
C CYS A 235 -17.32 15.19 -12.26
N LYS A 236 -18.34 15.01 -13.11
CA LYS A 236 -19.21 16.10 -13.56
C LYS A 236 -20.03 16.68 -12.41
N GLU A 237 -20.46 15.84 -11.49
CA GLU A 237 -21.16 16.26 -10.27
C GLU A 237 -20.21 16.98 -9.31
N ALA A 238 -19.03 16.39 -9.06
CA ALA A 238 -17.98 17.01 -8.25
C ALA A 238 -17.62 18.42 -8.79
N ASN A 239 -17.58 18.59 -10.12
CA ASN A 239 -17.22 19.84 -10.79
C ASN A 239 -18.17 21.01 -10.52
N LYS A 240 -19.34 20.76 -9.93
CA LYS A 240 -20.28 21.82 -9.53
C LYS A 240 -19.77 22.64 -8.34
N ASN A 241 -18.96 22.04 -7.46
CA ASN A 241 -18.39 22.74 -6.32
C ASN A 241 -16.86 22.78 -6.41
N LYS A 242 -16.34 23.85 -7.01
CA LYS A 242 -14.90 24.04 -7.24
C LYS A 242 -14.07 24.12 -5.96
N THR A 243 -14.66 24.47 -4.82
CA THR A 243 -13.92 24.62 -3.55
C THR A 243 -13.70 23.31 -2.81
N THR A 244 -14.43 22.26 -3.18
CA THR A 244 -14.34 20.91 -2.58
C THR A 244 -14.26 19.83 -3.67
N TYR A 245 -13.81 20.22 -4.86
CA TYR A 245 -13.70 19.28 -5.96
C TYR A 245 -12.65 18.23 -5.61
N ALA A 246 -13.04 16.97 -5.69
CA ALA A 246 -12.13 15.85 -5.87
C ALA A 246 -12.87 14.77 -6.67
N CYS A 247 -12.15 14.25 -7.66
CA CYS A 247 -12.45 13.11 -8.52
C CYS A 247 -11.09 12.63 -9.05
#